data_AF-A0A950QAU2-F1
#
_entry.id   AF-A0A950QAU2-F1
#
_cell.length_a   1.000
_cell.length_b   1.000
_cell.length_c   1.000
_cell.angle_alpha   90.00
_cell.angle_beta   90.00
_cell.angle_gamma   90.00
#
_symmetry.space_group_name_H-M   'P 1'
#
loop_
_entity.id
_entity.type
_entity.pdbx_description
1 polymer ?
#
loop_
_entity_poly.entity_id
_entity_poly.type
_entity_poly.pdbx_seq_one_letter_code
_entity_poly.pdbx_strand_id
1 'polypeptide(L)'
;MKLLRILLLAAPGMLFAAAAAAKTSVSLDLPRDFLERSSFAVVAPAAGSEGGVVLNTERRRGFVHVLSASDHLLLLRAFGAAEHGNWPFVRELAAQVRDPVGRRIIEWQCLLDKNSGASFAQIAEFLRDNPDWPSREA
;
A
#
# COMPACT_ATOMS: atom_id res chain seq x y z
N MET A 1 17.99 34.42 -20.85
CA MET A 1 16.93 33.96 -21.77
C MET A 1 15.63 33.97 -21.01
N LYS A 2 14.66 34.73 -21.52
CA LYS A 2 13.41 35.10 -20.87
C LYS A 2 12.34 34.01 -21.08
N LEU A 3 11.59 33.74 -20.01
CA LEU A 3 10.15 33.48 -19.95
C LEU A 3 9.57 32.22 -20.63
N LEU A 4 8.94 31.36 -19.84
CA LEU A 4 7.51 31.08 -20.05
C LEU A 4 6.81 30.77 -18.71
N ARG A 5 6.04 31.76 -18.24
CA ARG A 5 4.99 31.60 -17.23
C ARG A 5 3.75 31.07 -17.95
N ILE A 6 3.18 29.97 -17.48
CA ILE A 6 1.82 29.58 -17.83
C ILE A 6 0.94 29.95 -16.64
N LEU A 7 0.04 30.89 -16.86
CA LEU A 7 -0.98 31.34 -15.93
C LEU A 7 -2.28 31.45 -16.73
N LEU A 8 -3.23 30.56 -16.46
CA LEU A 8 -4.69 30.68 -16.63
C LEU A 8 -5.26 29.31 -16.20
N LEU A 9 -6.30 29.16 -15.39
CA LEU A 9 -7.57 29.86 -15.39
C LEU A 9 -8.29 29.62 -14.05
N ALA A 10 -9.01 30.61 -13.54
CA ALA A 10 -9.77 30.58 -12.30
C ALA A 10 -11.26 30.22 -12.51
N ALA A 11 -11.78 29.33 -11.64
CA ALA A 11 -13.16 29.19 -11.08
C ALA A 11 -14.39 29.08 -12.04
N PRO A 12 -15.58 28.54 -11.65
CA PRO A 12 -16.11 28.30 -10.30
C PRO A 12 -16.75 26.92 -10.07
N GLY A 13 -17.23 26.70 -8.83
CA GLY A 13 -17.66 25.42 -8.29
C GLY A 13 -18.91 24.79 -8.90
N MET A 14 -19.09 23.51 -8.55
CA MET A 14 -20.32 22.78 -8.74
C MET A 14 -20.54 21.92 -7.49
N LEU A 15 -21.62 22.25 -6.77
CA LEU A 15 -22.26 21.36 -5.80
C LEU A 15 -22.56 20.03 -6.50
N PHE A 16 -22.00 18.92 -6.02
CA PHE A 16 -22.52 17.61 -6.34
C PHE A 16 -23.44 17.16 -5.22
N ALA A 17 -24.72 17.06 -5.56
CA ALA A 17 -25.80 16.60 -4.72
C ALA A 17 -25.54 15.17 -4.22
N ALA A 18 -25.93 14.91 -2.98
CA ALA A 18 -26.05 13.58 -2.43
C ALA A 18 -27.08 12.77 -3.25
N ALA A 19 -26.62 11.72 -3.94
CA ALA A 19 -27.47 10.67 -4.46
C ALA A 19 -27.27 9.41 -3.62
N ALA A 20 -28.29 9.09 -2.83
CA ALA A 20 -28.38 7.84 -2.09
C ALA A 20 -28.68 6.66 -3.04
N ALA A 21 -28.14 5.50 -2.64
CA ALA A 21 -28.56 4.14 -2.97
C ALA A 21 -28.37 3.63 -4.42
N ALA A 22 -27.43 2.68 -4.55
CA ALA A 22 -27.73 1.36 -5.14
C ALA A 22 -26.62 0.36 -4.75
N LYS A 23 -26.98 -0.68 -3.99
CA LYS A 23 -26.14 -1.87 -3.83
C LYS A 23 -26.22 -2.67 -5.14
N THR A 24 -25.33 -2.38 -6.09
CA THR A 24 -25.25 -3.18 -7.31
C THR A 24 -24.44 -4.44 -7.01
N SER A 25 -25.15 -5.51 -6.65
CA SER A 25 -24.59 -6.85 -6.72
C SER A 25 -24.45 -7.21 -8.19
N VAL A 26 -23.21 -7.29 -8.68
CA VAL A 26 -22.93 -7.81 -10.01
C VAL A 26 -23.05 -9.33 -9.92
N SER A 27 -24.20 -9.86 -10.33
CA SER A 27 -24.33 -11.29 -10.63
C SER A 27 -23.58 -11.55 -11.94
N LEU A 28 -22.40 -12.16 -11.84
CA LEU A 28 -21.62 -12.60 -12.99
C LEU A 28 -22.27 -13.89 -13.53
N ASP A 29 -23.07 -13.76 -14.58
CA ASP A 29 -23.59 -14.92 -15.32
C ASP A 29 -22.44 -15.50 -16.15
N LEU A 30 -21.79 -16.54 -15.61
CA LEU A 30 -20.64 -17.18 -16.23
C LEU A 30 -21.11 -18.19 -17.29
N PRO A 31 -20.66 -18.10 -18.55
CA PRO A 31 -20.95 -19.08 -19.58
C PRO A 31 -20.46 -20.48 -19.17
N ARG A 32 -21.29 -21.49 -19.39
CA ARG A 32 -21.01 -22.89 -18.99
C ARG A 32 -19.70 -23.46 -19.53
N ASP A 33 -19.20 -22.94 -20.65
CA ASP A 33 -17.96 -23.40 -21.30
C ASP A 33 -16.70 -23.11 -20.46
N PHE A 34 -16.78 -22.19 -19.49
CA PHE A 34 -15.64 -21.88 -18.62
C PHE A 34 -15.39 -22.97 -17.56
N LEU A 35 -16.43 -23.73 -17.19
CA LEU A 35 -16.39 -24.73 -16.13
C LEU A 35 -15.77 -26.07 -16.57
N GLU A 36 -15.73 -26.37 -17.88
CA GLU A 36 -15.07 -27.59 -18.37
C GLU A 36 -13.54 -27.44 -18.48
N ARG A 37 -13.05 -26.23 -18.81
CA ARG A 37 -11.62 -26.02 -19.09
C ARG A 37 -10.81 -25.67 -17.84
N SER A 38 -11.46 -25.16 -16.80
CA SER A 38 -10.81 -24.93 -15.52
C SER A 38 -11.08 -26.12 -14.61
N SER A 39 -10.19 -27.11 -14.65
CA SER A 39 -10.11 -28.14 -13.60
C SER A 39 -9.69 -27.48 -12.27
N PHE A 40 -10.61 -26.75 -11.65
CA PHE A 40 -10.66 -26.70 -10.20
C PHE A 40 -11.35 -27.98 -9.77
N ALA A 41 -10.58 -28.96 -9.28
CA ALA A 41 -11.17 -30.12 -8.65
C ALA A 41 -11.95 -29.64 -7.42
N VAL A 42 -13.27 -29.52 -7.52
CA VAL A 42 -14.14 -29.43 -6.35
C VAL A 42 -14.10 -30.81 -5.69
N VAL A 43 -13.24 -30.98 -4.69
CA VAL A 43 -13.28 -32.16 -3.83
C VAL A 43 -14.58 -32.08 -3.03
N ALA A 44 -15.57 -32.88 -3.42
CA ALA A 44 -16.77 -33.09 -2.62
C ALA A 44 -16.37 -33.83 -1.33
N PRO A 45 -16.94 -33.48 -0.16
CA PRO A 45 -16.68 -34.24 1.06
C PRO A 45 -17.30 -35.63 0.90
N ALA A 46 -16.45 -36.66 0.80
CA ALA A 46 -16.89 -38.04 0.90
C ALA A 46 -17.50 -38.25 2.30
N ALA A 47 -18.81 -38.46 2.35
CA ALA A 47 -19.49 -38.89 3.55
C ALA A 47 -19.01 -40.31 3.89
N GLY A 48 -18.11 -40.43 4.86
CA GLY A 48 -17.65 -41.74 5.33
C GLY A 48 -16.29 -41.77 6.01
N SER A 49 -16.15 -41.12 7.17
CA SER A 49 -15.35 -41.60 8.32
C SER A 49 -15.31 -40.51 9.38
N GLU A 50 -15.52 -40.92 10.63
CA GLU A 50 -15.34 -40.09 11.82
C GLU A 50 -13.86 -39.73 12.01
N GLY A 51 -13.40 -38.79 11.20
CA GLY A 51 -12.20 -38.01 11.42
C GLY A 51 -12.61 -36.61 11.03
N GLY A 52 -12.98 -35.81 12.03
CA GLY A 52 -13.46 -34.45 11.81
C GLY A 52 -12.56 -33.77 10.79
N VAL A 53 -13.16 -33.16 9.77
CA VAL A 53 -12.43 -32.29 8.85
C VAL A 53 -11.79 -31.25 9.74
N VAL A 54 -10.51 -31.46 10.06
CA VAL A 54 -9.61 -30.39 10.41
C VAL A 54 -9.61 -29.61 9.12
N LEU A 55 -10.53 -28.64 9.02
CA LEU A 55 -10.35 -27.48 8.18
C LEU A 55 -9.04 -26.96 8.70
N ASN A 56 -7.96 -27.43 8.08
CA ASN A 56 -6.64 -26.98 8.39
C ASN A 56 -6.81 -25.50 8.23
N THR A 57 -6.75 -24.82 9.37
CA THR A 57 -6.95 -23.39 9.45
C THR A 57 -5.73 -22.80 8.78
N GLU A 58 -5.66 -22.92 7.45
CA GLU A 58 -5.22 -21.88 6.55
C GLU A 58 -6.19 -20.70 6.69
N ARG A 59 -6.44 -20.25 7.93
CA ARG A 59 -5.98 -18.93 8.30
C ARG A 59 -4.56 -18.82 7.75
N ARG A 60 -4.43 -18.41 6.49
CA ARG A 60 -3.36 -17.50 6.14
C ARG A 60 -3.47 -16.43 7.20
N ARG A 61 -2.68 -16.52 8.27
CA ARG A 61 -2.54 -15.43 9.21
C ARG A 61 -2.06 -14.32 8.29
N GLY A 62 -2.96 -13.42 7.92
CA GLY A 62 -2.54 -12.22 7.22
C GLY A 62 -1.48 -11.62 8.14
N PHE A 63 -0.27 -11.45 7.62
CA PHE A 63 0.79 -10.74 8.31
C PHE A 63 0.45 -9.24 8.31
N VAL A 64 -0.74 -8.90 8.81
CA VAL A 64 -1.22 -7.53 8.90
C VAL A 64 -0.50 -6.91 10.08
N HIS A 65 0.52 -6.14 9.76
CA HIS A 65 1.28 -5.37 10.72
C HIS A 65 0.51 -4.07 11.02
N VAL A 66 -0.03 -3.95 12.23
CA VAL A 66 -0.81 -2.78 12.64
C VAL A 66 0.08 -1.84 13.43
N LEU A 67 0.15 -0.59 12.97
CA LEU A 67 0.90 0.46 13.66
C LEU A 67 0.18 0.94 14.93
N SER A 68 0.95 1.41 15.91
CA SER A 68 0.39 2.14 17.04
C SER A 68 -0.26 3.45 16.56
N ALA A 69 -1.24 3.97 17.29
CA ALA A 69 -1.88 5.25 16.95
C ALA A 69 -0.87 6.40 16.88
N SER A 70 0.14 6.40 17.76
CA SER A 70 1.21 7.40 17.77
C SER A 70 2.12 7.29 16.55
N ASP A 71 2.56 6.09 16.19
CA ASP A 71 3.40 5.88 15.00
C ASP A 71 2.63 6.23 13.71
N HIS A 72 1.34 5.89 13.65
CA HIS A 72 0.49 6.26 12.53
C HIS A 72 0.43 7.78 12.33
N LEU A 73 0.24 8.57 13.40
CA LEU A 73 0.26 10.03 13.30
C LEU A 73 1.62 10.59 12.88
N LEU A 74 2.72 9.99 13.37
CA LEU A 74 4.07 10.37 12.96
C LEU A 74 4.31 10.10 11.47
N LEU A 75 3.86 8.95 10.95
CA LEU A 75 3.96 8.63 9.53
C LEU A 75 3.17 9.62 8.66
N LEU A 76 1.92 9.93 9.02
CA LEU A 76 1.12 10.91 8.29
C LEU A 76 1.79 12.28 8.26
N ARG A 77 2.36 12.73 9.39
CA ARG A 77 3.08 14.00 9.47
C ARG A 77 4.37 13.97 8.64
N ALA A 78 5.08 12.85 8.62
CA ALA A 78 6.30 12.68 7.83
C ALA A 78 5.99 12.74 6.34
N PHE A 79 4.92 12.08 5.88
CA PHE A 79 4.51 12.15 4.48
C PHE A 79 4.06 13.56 4.07
N GLY A 80 3.26 14.24 4.91
CA GLY A 80 2.91 15.64 4.64
C GLY A 80 4.14 16.56 4.58
N ALA A 81 5.14 16.36 5.45
CA ALA A 81 6.40 17.10 5.38
C ALA A 81 7.22 16.78 4.12
N ALA A 82 7.21 15.52 3.68
CA ALA A 82 7.88 15.07 2.46
C ALA A 82 7.25 15.68 1.21
N GLU A 83 5.92 15.79 1.15
CA GLU A 83 5.20 16.49 0.07
C GLU A 83 5.61 17.96 -0.06
N HIS A 84 6.01 18.60 1.04
CA HIS A 84 6.55 19.95 1.07
C HIS A 84 8.08 20.03 0.89
N GLY A 85 8.75 18.89 0.65
CA GLY A 85 10.20 18.82 0.49
C GLY A 85 11.00 19.12 1.76
N ASN A 86 10.37 19.06 2.95
CA ASN A 86 11.04 19.36 4.23
C ASN A 86 11.75 18.11 4.80
N TRP A 87 12.76 17.64 4.08
CA TRP A 87 13.49 16.41 4.40
C TRP A 87 14.20 16.39 5.76
N PRO A 88 14.77 17.50 6.28
CA PRO A 88 15.28 17.52 7.65
C PRO A 88 14.18 17.17 8.67
N PHE A 89 13.00 17.76 8.53
CA PHE A 89 11.88 17.49 9.42
C PHE A 89 11.32 16.07 9.25
N VAL A 90 11.30 15.53 8.03
CA VAL A 90 10.95 14.12 7.78
C VAL A 90 11.88 13.17 8.57
N ARG A 91 13.19 13.43 8.58
CA ARG A 91 14.17 12.63 9.34
C ARG A 91 13.97 12.74 10.86
N GLU A 92 13.64 13.93 11.36
CA GLU A 92 13.31 14.13 12.77
C GLU A 92 12.04 13.34 13.19
N LEU A 93 11.04 13.28 12.32
CA LEU A 93 9.84 12.47 12.56
C LEU A 93 10.13 10.98 12.50
N ALA A 94 10.93 10.53 11.52
CA ALA A 94 11.34 9.13 11.41
C ALA A 94 12.07 8.61 12.66
N ALA A 95 12.90 9.46 13.29
CA ALA A 95 13.60 9.13 14.53
C ALA A 95 12.65 8.90 15.74
N GLN A 96 11.43 9.46 15.68
CA GLN A 96 10.42 9.31 16.74
C GLN A 96 9.55 8.06 16.54
N VAL A 97 9.47 7.51 15.33
CA VAL A 97 8.69 6.30 15.02
C VAL A 97 9.31 5.11 15.73
N ARG A 98 8.54 4.42 16.56
CA ARG A 98 8.98 3.23 17.31
C ARG A 98 8.94 1.98 16.44
N ASP A 99 7.97 1.92 15.54
CA ASP A 99 7.82 0.80 14.64
C ASP A 99 8.95 0.71 13.59
N PRO A 100 9.68 -0.41 13.50
CA PRO A 100 10.80 -0.54 12.56
C PRO A 100 10.35 -0.60 11.10
N VAL A 101 9.14 -1.10 10.81
CA VAL A 101 8.61 -1.11 9.45
C VAL A 101 8.21 0.31 9.05
N GLY A 102 7.48 1.02 9.92
CA GLY A 102 7.11 2.41 9.72
C GLY A 102 8.31 3.32 9.47
N ARG A 103 9.40 3.15 10.22
CA ARG A 103 10.63 3.91 10.02
C ARG A 103 11.26 3.67 8.64
N ARG A 104 11.35 2.40 8.20
CA ARG A 104 11.90 2.04 6.89
C ARG A 104 11.07 2.58 5.73
N ILE A 105 9.75 2.67 5.87
CA ILE A 105 8.89 3.26 4.84
C ILE A 105 9.24 4.76 4.65
N ILE A 106 9.41 5.51 5.74
CA ILE A 106 9.80 6.93 5.67
C ILE A 106 11.22 7.09 5.09
N GLU A 107 12.14 6.23 5.52
CA GLU A 107 13.51 6.20 5.00
C GLU A 107 13.54 5.94 3.49
N TRP A 108 12.81 4.94 3.01
CA TRP A 108 12.69 4.63 1.59
C TRP A 108 12.14 5.82 0.80
N GLN A 109 11.13 6.53 1.33
CA GLN A 109 10.61 7.73 0.69
C GLN A 109 11.67 8.83 0.56
N CYS A 110 12.50 9.02 1.60
CA CYS A 110 13.63 9.96 1.55
C CYS A 110 14.64 9.53 0.48
N LEU A 111 14.98 8.24 0.41
CA LEU A 111 15.96 7.71 -0.54
C LEU A 111 15.52 7.87 -2.01
N LEU A 112 14.22 7.85 -2.29
CA LEU A 112 13.68 7.99 -3.64
C LEU A 112 13.58 9.44 -4.13
N ASP A 113 13.52 10.44 -3.24
CA ASP A 113 13.41 11.83 -3.67
C ASP A 113 14.78 12.46 -3.95
N LYS A 114 14.97 12.95 -5.17
CA LYS A 114 16.21 13.60 -5.63
C LYS A 114 16.62 14.84 -4.82
N ASN A 115 15.69 15.49 -4.13
CA ASN A 115 15.93 16.70 -3.35
C ASN A 115 16.17 16.39 -1.87
N SER A 116 16.10 15.13 -1.44
CA SER A 116 16.30 14.74 -0.04
C SER A 116 17.75 14.83 0.44
N GLY A 117 18.68 14.90 -0.51
CA GLY A 117 20.12 14.77 -0.30
C GLY A 117 20.60 13.32 -0.22
N ALA A 118 19.74 12.34 -0.50
CA ALA A 118 20.13 10.93 -0.56
C ALA A 118 21.09 10.66 -1.73
N SER A 119 22.11 9.85 -1.46
CA SER A 119 23.07 9.37 -2.45
C SER A 119 22.72 7.97 -2.93
N PHE A 120 23.22 7.61 -4.11
CA PHE A 120 23.08 6.23 -4.63
C PHE A 120 23.64 5.18 -3.66
N ALA A 121 24.74 5.48 -2.96
CA ALA A 121 25.33 4.57 -1.97
C ALA A 121 24.33 4.22 -0.85
N GLN A 122 23.53 5.20 -0.40
CA GLN A 122 22.52 4.98 0.64
C GLN A 122 21.34 4.15 0.13
N ILE A 123 20.93 4.33 -1.14
CA ILE A 123 19.92 3.47 -1.77
C ILE A 123 20.42 2.02 -1.84
N ALA A 124 21.66 1.82 -2.29
CA ALA A 124 22.27 0.50 -2.41
C ALA A 124 22.42 -0.17 -1.04
N GLU A 125 22.83 0.58 -0.02
CA GLU A 125 22.91 0.10 1.36
C GLU A 125 21.54 -0.32 1.90
N PHE A 126 20.51 0.51 1.72
CA PHE A 126 19.16 0.18 2.15
C PHE A 126 18.65 -1.13 1.51
N LEU A 127 18.83 -1.31 0.21
CA LEU A 127 18.40 -2.52 -0.51
C LEU A 127 19.23 -3.75 -0.15
N ARG A 128 20.51 -3.58 0.19
CA ARG A 128 21.35 -4.67 0.70
C ARG A 128 20.87 -5.13 2.08
N ASP A 129 20.51 -4.17 2.93
CA ASP A 129 20.12 -4.44 4.31
C ASP A 129 18.64 -4.89 4.42
N ASN A 130 17.83 -4.65 3.39
CA ASN A 130 16.42 -5.07 3.29
C ASN A 130 16.20 -5.90 2.01
N PRO A 131 16.62 -7.19 1.99
CA PRO A 131 16.59 -8.01 0.78
C PRO A 131 15.19 -8.24 0.21
N ASP A 132 14.17 -8.31 1.07
CA ASP A 132 12.78 -8.60 0.69
C ASP A 132 11.95 -7.33 0.39
N TRP A 133 12.60 -6.18 0.16
CA TRP A 133 11.87 -4.92 -0.06
C TRP A 133 11.11 -4.91 -1.40
N PRO A 134 9.81 -4.56 -1.41
CA PRO A 134 8.91 -4.79 -2.56
C PRO A 134 9.19 -3.95 -3.82
N SER A 135 10.12 -2.99 -3.78
CA SER A 135 10.44 -2.12 -4.93
C SER A 135 11.92 -2.16 -5.32
N ARG A 136 12.59 -3.29 -5.10
CA ARG A 136 14.01 -3.48 -5.43
C ARG A 136 14.28 -3.54 -6.94
N GLU A 137 13.38 -4.14 -7.71
CA GLU A 137 13.58 -4.43 -9.15
C GLU A 137 12.69 -3.57 -10.08
N ALA A 138 12.09 -2.50 -9.54
CA ALA A 138 11.16 -1.64 -10.27
C ALA A 138 11.86 -0.74 -11.32
#